data_AF-A0A1I3R518-F1
#
_entry.id   AF-A0A1I3R518-F1
#
_cell.length_a   1.000
_cell.length_b   1.000
_cell.length_c   1.000
_cell.angle_alpha   90.00
_cell.angle_beta   90.00
_cell.angle_gamma   90.00
#
_symmetry.space_group_name_H-M   'P 1'
#
loop_
_entity.id
_entity.type
_entity.pdbx_description
1 polymer ?
#
loop_
_entity_poly.entity_id
_entity_poly.type
_entity_poly.pdbx_seq_one_letter_code
_entity_poly.pdbx_strand_id
1 'polypeptide(L)'
;MSRWRAEARAQGKLLPDGQSGPKGWTARDKFAVVVETAALNEAELSEYCRERGLYPEQIQTWRAACERANDWDQAASRQIAKETKGDKKRIRELERELLRKEKALAETAALMVLRKKANAIWGQSEGEDE
;
A
#
# COMPACT_ATOMS: atom_id res chain seq x y z
N MET A 1 21.69 8.57 -15.66
CA MET A 1 22.22 7.28 -16.17
C MET A 1 23.11 7.51 -17.38
N SER A 2 24.32 6.94 -17.42
CA SER A 2 25.22 7.09 -18.57
C SER A 2 24.69 6.31 -19.78
N ARG A 3 24.64 6.94 -20.97
CA ARG A 3 24.10 6.38 -22.22
C ARG A 3 24.61 4.98 -22.57
N TRP A 4 25.90 4.72 -22.34
CA TRP A 4 26.51 3.42 -22.60
C TRP A 4 25.91 2.27 -21.76
N ARG A 5 25.41 2.55 -20.54
CA ARG A 5 24.76 1.53 -19.70
C ARG A 5 23.37 1.18 -20.20
N ALA A 6 22.64 2.17 -20.72
CA ALA A 6 21.34 1.94 -21.34
C ALA A 6 21.49 1.11 -22.64
N GLU A 7 22.55 1.37 -23.40
CA GLU A 7 22.87 0.64 -24.63
C GLU A 7 23.33 -0.79 -24.36
N ALA A 8 24.16 -1.01 -23.32
CA ALA A 8 24.52 -2.36 -22.87
C ALA A 8 23.30 -3.18 -22.40
N ARG A 9 22.29 -2.54 -21.79
CA ARG A 9 21.02 -3.20 -21.44
C ARG A 9 20.14 -3.50 -22.64
N ALA A 10 20.11 -2.61 -23.64
CA ALA A 10 19.42 -2.89 -24.90
C ALA A 10 20.02 -4.12 -25.61
N GLN A 11 21.31 -4.39 -25.39
CA GLN A 11 22.02 -5.58 -25.85
C GLN A 11 21.91 -6.79 -24.89
N GLY A 12 21.09 -6.71 -23.84
CA GLY A 12 20.83 -7.81 -22.92
C GLY A 12 21.90 -8.02 -21.83
N LYS A 13 22.90 -7.15 -21.69
CA LYS A 13 23.84 -7.23 -20.56
C LYS A 13 23.20 -6.68 -19.29
N LEU A 14 23.09 -7.53 -18.27
CA LEU A 14 22.64 -7.16 -16.93
C LEU A 14 23.79 -6.46 -16.20
N LEU A 15 23.73 -5.12 -16.11
CA LEU A 15 24.69 -4.32 -15.34
C LEU A 15 24.02 -3.59 -14.18
N PRO A 16 24.68 -3.50 -13.02
CA PRO A 16 24.22 -2.69 -11.91
C PRO A 16 24.11 -1.20 -12.30
N ASP A 17 23.07 -0.52 -11.81
CA ASP A 17 22.74 0.89 -12.04
C ASP A 17 23.78 1.90 -11.49
N GLY A 18 24.80 1.46 -10.76
CA GLY A 18 25.78 2.34 -10.11
C GLY A 18 27.19 1.75 -10.00
N GLN A 19 28.16 2.61 -9.69
CA GLN A 19 29.58 2.24 -9.50
C GLN A 19 29.87 1.52 -8.16
N SER A 20 28.88 1.27 -7.30
CA SER A 20 29.11 0.70 -5.97
C SER A 20 28.31 -0.58 -5.75
N GLY A 21 28.95 -1.71 -6.05
CA GLY A 21 28.63 -3.01 -5.47
C GLY A 21 27.17 -3.48 -5.60
N PRO A 22 26.73 -4.40 -4.71
CA PRO A 22 25.41 -5.06 -4.76
C PRO A 22 24.19 -4.13 -4.72
N LYS A 23 24.40 -2.84 -4.39
CA LYS A 23 23.35 -1.81 -4.31
C LYS A 23 22.87 -1.32 -5.67
N GLY A 24 23.63 -1.52 -6.74
CA GLY A 24 23.20 -1.15 -8.10
C GLY A 24 22.27 -2.16 -8.77
N TRP A 25 22.06 -3.34 -8.20
CA TRP A 25 21.26 -4.39 -8.84
C TRP A 25 19.76 -4.18 -8.57
N THR A 26 18.96 -4.00 -9.63
CA THR A 26 17.51 -3.90 -9.49
C THR A 26 16.90 -5.27 -9.13
N ALA A 27 15.66 -5.29 -8.63
CA ALA A 27 14.96 -6.55 -8.34
C ALA A 27 14.84 -7.44 -9.59
N ARG A 28 14.64 -6.83 -10.76
CA ARG A 28 14.58 -7.52 -12.05
C ARG A 28 15.92 -8.16 -12.42
N ASP A 29 17.03 -7.44 -12.24
CA ASP A 29 18.37 -7.96 -12.57
C ASP A 29 18.74 -9.11 -11.62
N LYS A 30 18.43 -8.99 -10.34
CA LYS A 30 18.64 -10.07 -9.35
C LYS A 30 17.87 -11.32 -9.72
N PHE A 31 16.61 -11.17 -10.11
CA PHE A 31 15.78 -12.29 -10.56
C PHE A 31 16.36 -12.94 -11.82
N ALA A 32 16.77 -12.15 -12.82
CA ALA A 32 17.36 -12.68 -14.04
C ALA A 32 18.67 -13.45 -13.76
N VAL A 33 19.52 -12.95 -12.85
CA VAL A 33 20.71 -13.68 -12.39
C VAL A 33 20.34 -15.02 -11.74
N VAL A 34 19.32 -15.05 -10.87
CA VAL A 34 18.87 -16.29 -10.22
C VAL A 34 18.36 -17.30 -11.25
N VAL A 35 17.69 -16.85 -12.32
CA VAL A 35 17.20 -17.72 -13.41
C VAL A 35 18.36 -18.23 -14.27
N GLU A 36 19.29 -17.36 -14.67
CA GLU A 36 20.47 -17.73 -15.48
C GLU A 36 21.37 -18.74 -14.74
N THR A 37 21.46 -18.62 -13.42
CA THR A 37 22.32 -19.46 -12.57
C THR A 37 21.63 -20.70 -12.01
N ALA A 38 20.35 -20.92 -12.33
CA ALA A 38 19.59 -22.04 -11.81
C ALA A 38 20.09 -23.41 -12.30
N ALA A 39 20.59 -23.46 -13.55
CA ALA A 39 21.08 -24.69 -14.19
C ALA A 39 22.60 -24.87 -14.12
N LEU A 40 23.33 -23.89 -13.61
CA LEU A 40 24.80 -23.91 -13.57
C LEU A 40 25.31 -24.79 -12.42
N ASN A 41 26.40 -25.51 -12.67
CA ASN A 41 27.15 -26.21 -11.62
C ASN A 41 28.04 -25.23 -10.82
N GLU A 42 28.71 -25.71 -9.76
CA GLU A 42 29.50 -24.84 -8.87
C GLU A 42 30.70 -24.16 -9.56
N ALA A 43 31.31 -24.83 -10.53
CA ALA A 43 32.43 -24.27 -11.30
C ALA A 43 31.95 -23.18 -12.27
N GLU A 44 30.87 -23.44 -13.00
CA GLU A 44 30.22 -22.50 -13.91
C GLU A 44 29.66 -21.29 -13.15
N LEU A 45 29.07 -21.52 -11.97
CA LEU A 45 28.61 -20.45 -11.09
C LEU A 45 29.76 -19.55 -10.64
N SER A 46 30.90 -20.14 -10.30
CA SER A 46 32.10 -19.41 -9.89
C SER A 46 32.69 -18.58 -11.03
N GLU A 47 32.69 -19.10 -12.26
CA GLU A 47 33.11 -18.35 -13.45
C GLU A 47 32.15 -17.20 -13.75
N TYR A 48 30.84 -17.47 -13.76
CA TYR A 48 29.79 -16.46 -13.93
C TYR A 48 29.89 -15.34 -12.89
N CYS A 49 30.17 -15.69 -11.63
CA CYS A 49 30.39 -14.74 -10.54
C CYS A 49 31.59 -13.83 -10.80
N ARG A 50 32.71 -14.39 -11.28
CA ARG A 50 33.92 -13.62 -11.59
C ARG A 50 33.71 -12.65 -12.74
N GLU A 51 33.02 -13.06 -13.80
CA GLU A 51 32.73 -12.20 -14.95
C GLU A 51 31.87 -10.99 -14.60
N ARG A 52 30.91 -11.17 -13.68
CA ARG A 52 29.93 -10.15 -13.32
C ARG A 52 30.22 -9.42 -12.01
N GLY A 53 31.34 -9.75 -11.34
CA GLY A 53 31.71 -9.17 -10.05
C GLY A 53 30.73 -9.49 -8.93
N LEU A 54 30.15 -10.69 -8.96
CA LEU A 54 29.20 -11.21 -7.98
C LEU A 54 29.86 -12.28 -7.10
N TYR A 55 29.24 -12.55 -5.96
CA TYR A 55 29.63 -13.65 -5.09
C TYR A 55 28.54 -14.73 -5.08
N PRO A 56 28.90 -16.03 -5.06
CA PRO A 56 27.92 -17.13 -5.02
C PRO A 56 26.90 -16.98 -3.88
N GLU A 57 27.34 -16.50 -2.72
CA GLU A 57 26.51 -16.28 -1.54
C GLU A 57 25.41 -15.22 -1.79
N GLN A 58 25.68 -14.23 -2.65
CA GLN A 58 24.70 -13.21 -3.02
C GLN A 58 23.59 -13.81 -3.89
N ILE A 59 23.97 -14.71 -4.80
CA ILE A 59 23.01 -15.40 -5.68
C ILE A 59 22.13 -16.33 -4.83
N GLN A 60 22.70 -17.04 -3.87
CA GLN A 60 21.93 -17.86 -2.92
C GLN A 60 20.97 -17.01 -2.08
N THR A 61 21.42 -15.84 -1.62
CA THR A 61 20.56 -14.89 -0.90
C THR A 61 19.39 -14.43 -1.76
N TRP A 62 19.64 -14.13 -3.04
CA TRP A 62 18.59 -13.71 -3.98
C TRP A 62 17.64 -14.85 -4.34
N ARG A 63 18.14 -16.08 -4.48
CA ARG A 63 17.33 -17.28 -4.69
C ARG A 63 16.36 -17.48 -3.52
N ALA A 64 16.87 -17.48 -2.29
CA ALA A 64 16.04 -17.62 -1.09
C ALA A 64 15.06 -16.45 -0.90
N ALA A 65 15.39 -15.26 -1.40
CA ALA A 65 14.47 -14.12 -1.40
C ALA A 65 13.36 -14.29 -2.45
N CYS A 66 13.68 -14.78 -3.65
CA CYS A 66 12.72 -15.08 -4.71
C CYS A 66 11.73 -16.19 -4.30
N GLU A 67 12.23 -17.25 -3.66
CA GLU A 67 11.38 -18.34 -3.15
C GLU A 67 10.36 -17.85 -2.11
N ARG A 68 10.78 -16.97 -1.21
CA ARG A 68 9.93 -16.41 -0.14
C ARG A 68 9.05 -15.23 -0.58
N ALA A 69 9.26 -14.68 -1.77
CA ALA A 69 8.56 -13.47 -2.21
C ALA A 69 7.04 -13.70 -2.30
N ASN A 70 6.62 -14.89 -2.75
CA ASN A 70 5.20 -15.24 -2.85
C ASN A 70 4.53 -15.43 -1.48
N ASP A 71 5.27 -15.92 -0.49
CA ASP A 71 4.73 -16.11 0.87
C ASP A 71 4.47 -14.76 1.56
N TRP A 72 5.38 -13.81 1.37
CA TRP A 72 5.25 -12.46 1.92
C TRP A 72 4.05 -11.72 1.31
N ASP A 73 3.87 -11.79 -0.01
CA ASP A 73 2.76 -11.15 -0.71
C ASP A 73 1.39 -11.72 -0.27
N GLN A 74 1.30 -13.04 -0.09
CA GLN A 74 0.08 -13.68 0.40
C GLN A 74 -0.24 -13.29 1.85
N ALA A 75 0.75 -13.26 2.74
CA ALA A 75 0.55 -12.88 4.13
C ALA A 75 0.13 -11.41 4.27
N ALA A 76 0.82 -10.50 3.57
CA ALA A 76 0.50 -9.07 3.55
C ALA A 76 -0.90 -8.82 2.98
N SER A 77 -1.25 -9.45 1.86
CA SER A 77 -2.56 -9.33 1.23
C SER A 77 -3.70 -9.80 2.15
N ARG A 78 -3.50 -10.90 2.89
CA ARG A 78 -4.49 -11.39 3.86
C ARG A 78 -4.69 -10.43 5.02
N GLN A 79 -3.61 -9.83 5.52
CA GLN A 79 -3.67 -8.86 6.61
C GLN A 79 -4.40 -7.59 6.17
N ILE A 80 -4.04 -7.03 5.01
CA ILE A 80 -4.72 -5.85 4.43
C ILE A 80 -6.21 -6.15 4.19
N ALA A 81 -6.55 -7.35 3.68
CA ALA A 81 -7.93 -7.75 3.48
C ALA A 81 -8.72 -7.86 4.80
N LYS A 82 -8.08 -8.22 5.91
CA LYS A 82 -8.69 -8.30 7.24
C LYS A 82 -8.93 -6.90 7.82
N GLU A 83 -7.92 -6.04 7.75
CA GLU A 83 -7.98 -4.65 8.23
C GLU A 83 -9.06 -3.87 7.47
N THR A 84 -9.04 -3.91 6.14
CA THR A 84 -10.04 -3.24 5.30
C THR A 84 -11.48 -3.73 5.55
N LYS A 85 -11.68 -5.01 5.92
CA LYS A 85 -13.00 -5.52 6.32
C LYS A 85 -13.45 -4.95 7.67
N GLY A 86 -12.53 -4.82 8.62
CA GLY A 86 -12.79 -4.19 9.92
C GLY A 86 -13.20 -2.73 9.75
N ASP A 87 -12.41 -1.97 8.98
CA ASP A 87 -12.65 -0.55 8.74
C ASP A 87 -13.98 -0.32 8.01
N LYS A 88 -14.27 -1.12 6.97
CA LYS A 88 -15.56 -1.03 6.26
C LYS A 88 -16.76 -1.28 7.18
N LYS A 89 -16.65 -2.20 8.14
CA LYS A 89 -17.73 -2.41 9.12
C LYS A 89 -17.87 -1.19 10.03
N ARG A 90 -16.75 -0.66 10.53
CA ARG A 90 -16.76 0.49 11.41
C ARG A 90 -17.32 1.73 10.73
N ILE A 91 -16.94 1.99 9.48
CA ILE A 91 -17.48 3.09 8.66
C ILE A 91 -19.00 2.96 8.55
N ARG A 92 -19.53 1.79 8.18
CA ARG A 92 -20.98 1.58 8.06
C ARG A 92 -21.74 1.75 9.37
N GLU A 93 -21.13 1.41 10.50
CA GLU A 93 -21.72 1.63 11.84
C GLU A 93 -21.76 3.12 12.17
N LEU A 94 -20.64 3.81 11.96
CA LEU A 94 -20.52 5.25 12.18
C LEU A 94 -21.47 6.05 11.27
N GLU A 95 -21.59 5.68 10.00
CA GLU A 95 -22.56 6.28 9.06
C GLU A 95 -24.00 6.12 9.55
N ARG A 96 -24.37 4.93 10.07
CA ARG A 96 -25.71 4.67 10.63
C ARG A 96 -25.96 5.46 11.92
N GLU A 97 -24.96 5.62 12.77
CA GLU A 97 -25.08 6.46 13.96
C GLU A 97 -25.20 7.93 13.61
N LEU A 98 -24.42 8.40 12.63
CA LEU A 98 -24.47 9.77 12.14
C LEU A 98 -25.87 10.09 11.60
N LEU A 99 -26.41 9.26 10.71
CA LEU A 99 -27.76 9.44 10.15
C LEU A 99 -28.84 9.49 11.22
N ARG A 100 -28.75 8.65 12.26
CA ARG A 100 -29.71 8.68 13.38
C ARG A 100 -29.62 9.97 14.18
N LYS A 101 -28.39 10.45 14.45
CA LYS A 101 -28.16 11.70 15.17
C LYS A 101 -28.60 12.92 14.37
N GLU A 102 -28.32 12.96 13.07
CA GLU A 102 -28.77 14.01 12.16
C GLU A 102 -30.30 14.07 12.06
N LYS A 103 -30.98 12.92 12.01
CA LYS A 103 -32.45 12.86 12.02
C LYS A 103 -33.03 13.45 13.30
N ALA A 104 -32.53 13.05 14.48
CA ALA A 104 -32.98 13.60 15.75
C ALA A 104 -32.69 15.10 15.86
N LEU A 105 -31.53 15.55 15.37
CA LEU A 105 -31.19 16.97 15.31
C LEU A 105 -32.15 17.74 14.40
N ALA A 106 -32.47 17.21 13.23
CA ALA A 106 -33.43 17.82 12.31
C ALA A 106 -34.85 17.90 12.91
N GLU A 107 -35.30 16.85 13.59
CA GLU A 107 -36.60 16.84 14.29
C GLU A 107 -36.65 17.90 15.40
N THR A 108 -35.61 18.01 16.24
CA THR A 108 -35.56 19.05 17.28
C THR A 108 -35.51 20.46 16.70
N ALA A 109 -34.74 20.68 15.63
CA ALA A 109 -34.72 21.97 14.93
C ALA A 109 -36.10 22.33 14.34
N ALA A 110 -36.80 21.36 13.77
CA ALA A 110 -38.16 21.56 13.26
C ALA A 110 -39.14 21.93 14.38
N LEU A 111 -39.08 21.24 15.54
CA LEU A 111 -39.90 21.58 16.71
C LEU A 111 -39.60 22.99 17.24
N MET A 112 -38.34 23.42 17.29
CA MET A 112 -37.98 24.78 17.70
C MET A 112 -38.54 25.83 16.73
N VAL A 113 -38.45 25.58 15.42
CA VAL A 113 -39.02 26.48 14.40
C VAL A 113 -40.54 26.56 14.51
N LEU A 114 -41.21 25.42 14.69
CA LEU A 114 -42.67 25.37 14.87
C LEU A 114 -43.09 26.13 16.13
N ARG A 115 -42.41 25.92 17.26
CA ARG A 115 -42.66 26.67 18.51
C ARG A 115 -42.49 28.17 18.30
N LYS A 116 -41.43 28.60 17.63
CA LYS A 116 -41.20 30.02 17.33
C LYS A 116 -42.30 30.61 16.44
N LYS A 117 -42.73 29.89 15.40
CA LYS A 117 -43.83 30.31 14.52
C LYS A 117 -45.16 30.38 15.26
N ALA A 118 -45.46 29.39 16.11
CA ALA A 118 -46.67 29.38 16.92
C ALA A 118 -46.70 30.57 17.89
N ASN A 119 -45.60 30.84 18.59
CA ASN A 119 -45.48 32.03 19.44
C ASN A 119 -45.64 33.34 18.65
N ALA A 120 -45.18 33.42 17.40
CA ALA A 120 -45.37 34.62 16.58
C ALA A 120 -46.82 34.84 16.13
N ILE A 121 -47.59 33.77 15.94
CA ILE A 121 -48.99 33.83 15.48
C ILE A 121 -49.96 34.00 16.67
N TRP A 122 -49.75 33.25 17.75
CA TRP A 122 -50.66 33.18 18.90
C TRP A 122 -50.10 33.85 20.17
N GLY A 123 -48.81 34.14 20.24
CA GLY A 123 -48.15 34.77 21.38
C GLY A 123 -48.03 36.29 21.22
N GLN A 124 -49.18 36.96 21.23
CA GLN A 124 -49.34 38.33 21.76
C GLN A 124 -50.61 38.34 22.63
N SER A 125 -50.60 37.58 23.72
CA SER A 125 -51.49 37.77 24.87
C SER A 125 -50.89 37.04 26.06
N GLU A 126 -50.98 37.65 27.25
CA GLU A 126 -50.16 37.42 28.45
C GLU A 126 -48.78 38.08 28.30
N GLY A 127 -48.54 39.32 28.73
CA GLY A 127 -49.03 39.96 29.94
C GLY A 127 -47.79 40.28 30.77
N GLU A 128 -47.62 41.55 31.09
CA GLU A 128 -46.77 41.98 32.20
C GLU A 128 -47.11 41.12 33.43
N ASP A 129 -46.09 40.59 34.10
CA ASP A 129 -45.93 40.58 35.57
C ASP A 129 -44.84 39.57 35.99
N GLU A 130 -43.78 40.14 36.59
CA GLU A 130 -42.76 39.59 37.53
C GLU A 130 -42.02 38.27 37.21
#